data_AF-A0A1C5JPD5-F1
#
_entry.id   AF-A0A1C5JPD5-F1
#
_cell.length_a   1.000
_cell.length_b   1.000
_cell.length_c   1.000
_cell.angle_alpha   90.00
_cell.angle_beta   90.00
_cell.angle_gamma   90.00
#
_symmetry.space_group_name_H-M   'P 1'
#
loop_
_entity.id
_entity.type
_entity.pdbx_description
1 polymer ?
#
loop_
_entity_poly.entity_id
_entity_poly.type
_entity_poly.pdbx_seq_one_letter_code
_entity_poly.pdbx_strand_id
1 'polypeptide(L)'
;MATPKKPDGPDGGDGTAGTPSKYGGIDAGSGISSAQAAIAQAVQKGHPGGAGQGPTPPSKPPTLDPSTRPTAPPDMDDIHHSEASRQHIIEGDGGRQGGHLAGTGFSKKTEFPKDWDEAKILDAAHRVTQQGPPAKGPYLTKDADGKPAWAYDYQGTVDGVEVKTTVLANGEIRTAYPPNGADPGVITNPPAPNPAPKGVPMSNPPRYSHPDVGGDGSWTWEGPKGNKIIRVVQDAQGNVTTTVLGDYKKK
;
A
#
# COMPACT_ATOMS: atom_id res chain seq x y z
N MET A 1 -1.61 74.13 19.53
CA MET A 1 -1.94 73.13 20.57
C MET A 1 -1.47 71.79 20.02
N ALA A 2 -0.27 71.35 20.41
CA ALA A 2 0.00 70.39 21.49
C ALA A 2 0.17 68.97 20.92
N THR A 3 1.43 68.57 20.76
CA THR A 3 1.86 67.18 20.55
C THR A 3 1.63 66.34 21.82
N PRO A 4 1.29 65.05 21.65
CA PRO A 4 1.83 64.01 22.53
C PRO A 4 2.35 62.81 21.71
N LYS A 5 3.65 62.48 21.76
CA LYS A 5 4.40 61.75 22.80
C LYS A 5 4.25 60.22 22.66
N LYS A 6 5.29 59.58 22.11
CA LYS A 6 5.60 58.15 22.27
C LYS A 6 5.83 57.83 23.75
N PRO A 7 5.55 56.59 24.18
CA PRO A 7 6.35 55.90 25.18
C PRO A 7 7.09 54.70 24.58
N ASP A 8 8.21 54.42 25.22
CA ASP A 8 9.29 53.49 24.91
C ASP A 8 8.92 51.99 25.05
N GLY A 9 9.78 51.12 24.48
CA GLY A 9 9.63 49.67 24.35
C GLY A 9 9.66 48.84 25.65
N PRO A 10 9.86 47.50 25.53
CA PRO A 10 11.21 47.00 25.27
C PRO A 10 11.33 45.77 24.34
N ASP A 11 12.59 45.55 23.97
CA ASP A 11 13.20 44.42 23.27
C ASP A 11 12.74 43.02 23.69
N GLY A 12 12.72 42.10 22.73
CA GLY A 12 12.69 40.67 23.01
C GLY A 12 12.59 39.80 21.77
N GLY A 13 13.74 39.33 21.27
CA GLY A 13 13.85 37.97 20.74
C GLY A 13 14.03 37.83 19.23
N ASP A 14 15.29 37.65 18.83
CA ASP A 14 15.69 36.95 17.61
C ASP A 14 14.92 35.62 17.45
N GLY A 15 14.05 35.57 16.45
CA GLY A 15 13.42 34.35 15.96
C GLY A 15 13.96 34.04 14.57
N THR A 16 14.88 33.09 14.53
CA THR A 16 15.48 32.50 13.33
C THR A 16 14.43 32.18 12.25
N ALA A 17 14.72 32.61 11.02
CA ALA A 17 13.98 32.25 9.82
C ALA A 17 14.01 30.72 9.63
N GLY A 18 12.91 30.06 9.98
CA GLY A 18 12.68 28.65 9.70
C GLY A 18 12.43 28.43 8.21
N THR A 19 13.39 27.81 7.56
CA THR A 19 13.32 27.21 6.22
C THR A 19 12.07 26.32 6.10
N PRO A 20 11.26 26.43 5.03
CA PRO A 20 10.14 25.52 4.83
C PRO A 20 10.64 24.09 4.60
N SER A 21 10.25 23.18 5.50
CA SER A 21 10.52 21.76 5.39
C SER A 21 9.77 21.18 4.19
N LYS A 22 10.55 20.68 3.23
CA LYS A 22 10.06 19.84 2.12
C LYS A 22 9.36 18.62 2.71
N TYR A 23 8.05 18.55 2.54
CA TYR A 23 7.30 17.30 2.72
C TYR A 23 7.75 16.29 1.65
N GLY A 24 8.08 15.10 2.15
CA GLY A 24 8.83 14.08 1.46
C GLY A 24 8.18 13.55 0.18
N GLY A 25 9.02 13.40 -0.84
CA GLY A 25 8.73 12.53 -1.97
C GLY A 25 8.59 11.10 -1.47
N ILE A 26 7.41 10.53 -1.66
CA ILE A 26 7.21 9.10 -1.53
C ILE A 26 7.76 8.48 -2.83
N ASP A 27 8.95 7.92 -2.72
CA ASP A 27 9.50 7.04 -3.75
C ASP A 27 8.72 5.72 -3.71
N ALA A 28 7.95 5.47 -4.78
CA ALA A 28 7.19 4.23 -4.98
C ALA A 28 8.07 2.96 -5.03
N GLY A 29 9.41 3.07 -4.95
CA GLY A 29 10.34 1.96 -4.83
C GLY A 29 10.64 1.48 -3.40
N SER A 30 10.19 2.17 -2.35
CA SER A 30 10.63 1.89 -0.96
C SER A 30 9.73 0.94 -0.14
N GLY A 31 8.87 0.16 -0.79
CA GLY A 31 8.02 -0.86 -0.15
C GLY A 31 8.76 -2.09 0.38
N ILE A 32 10.03 -1.96 0.79
CA ILE A 32 10.85 -3.07 1.30
C ILE A 32 10.39 -3.45 2.72
N SER A 33 9.37 -4.30 2.75
CA SER A 33 9.14 -5.42 3.68
C SER A 33 9.52 -5.24 5.16
N SER A 34 8.51 -4.94 5.98
CA SER A 34 8.49 -5.17 7.44
C SER A 34 8.84 -6.61 7.87
N ALA A 35 8.85 -7.57 6.94
CA ALA A 35 9.34 -8.93 7.17
C ALA A 35 10.85 -9.00 7.50
N GLN A 36 11.67 -8.08 6.99
CA GLN A 36 13.10 -8.03 7.34
C GLN A 36 13.34 -7.42 8.74
N ALA A 37 12.48 -6.50 9.17
CA ALA A 37 12.55 -5.92 10.52
C ALA A 37 12.18 -6.94 11.62
N ALA A 38 11.28 -7.88 11.34
CA ALA A 38 10.88 -8.92 12.28
C ALA A 38 11.98 -10.00 12.49
N ILE A 39 12.77 -10.29 11.46
CA ILE A 39 13.87 -11.27 11.54
C ILE A 39 15.07 -10.67 12.29
N ALA A 40 15.37 -9.38 12.09
CA ALA A 40 16.45 -8.69 12.80
C ALA A 40 16.22 -8.62 14.33
N GLN A 41 14.97 -8.51 14.78
CA GLN A 41 14.65 -8.45 16.21
C GLN A 41 14.69 -9.84 16.90
N ALA A 42 14.58 -10.93 16.15
CA ALA A 42 14.68 -12.30 16.71
C ALA A 42 16.14 -12.71 17.02
N VAL A 43 17.12 -12.12 16.34
CA VAL A 43 18.56 -12.44 16.53
C VAL A 43 19.15 -11.79 17.79
N GLN A 44 18.52 -10.75 18.34
CA GLN A 44 19.04 -10.03 19.52
C GLN A 44 18.70 -10.67 20.87
N LYS A 45 17.90 -11.75 20.93
CA LYS A 45 17.43 -12.34 22.20
C LYS A 45 18.04 -13.73 22.48
N GLY A 46 19.37 -13.80 22.48
CA GLY A 46 20.25 -14.68 23.28
C GLY A 46 20.18 -16.20 23.09
N HIS A 47 21.35 -16.87 23.14
CA HIS A 47 21.71 -17.94 24.10
C HIS A 47 23.23 -18.27 24.00
N PRO A 48 23.86 -18.80 25.08
CA PRO A 48 25.31 -18.78 25.30
C PRO A 48 26.05 -20.06 24.90
N GLY A 49 27.34 -19.92 24.60
CA GLY A 49 28.40 -20.92 24.84
C GLY A 49 28.39 -22.21 23.99
N GLY A 50 29.21 -22.24 22.94
CA GLY A 50 29.57 -23.48 22.26
C GLY A 50 30.53 -23.23 21.10
N ALA A 51 31.81 -23.59 21.26
CA ALA A 51 32.81 -23.53 20.21
C ALA A 51 32.49 -24.55 19.11
N GLY A 52 32.10 -24.06 17.93
CA GLY A 52 31.85 -24.89 16.74
C GLY A 52 31.73 -24.03 15.50
N GLN A 53 32.59 -24.29 14.52
CA GLN A 53 32.60 -23.88 13.11
C GLN A 53 31.72 -22.67 12.74
N GLY A 54 32.38 -21.56 12.41
CA GLY A 54 31.75 -20.28 12.10
C GLY A 54 30.67 -20.39 11.01
N PRO A 55 29.56 -19.66 11.15
CA PRO A 55 28.49 -19.67 10.17
C PRO A 55 28.97 -19.06 8.86
N THR A 56 28.76 -19.78 7.77
CA THR A 56 28.78 -19.20 6.42
C THR A 56 27.86 -17.97 6.40
N PRO A 57 28.30 -16.84 5.82
CA PRO A 57 27.45 -15.66 5.72
C PRO A 57 26.16 -16.04 4.96
N PRO A 58 24.98 -15.52 5.37
CA PRO A 58 23.74 -15.81 4.68
C PRO A 58 23.90 -15.41 3.21
N SER A 59 23.59 -16.34 2.32
CA SER A 59 23.55 -16.12 0.88
C SER A 59 22.71 -14.88 0.60
N LYS A 60 23.32 -13.91 -0.11
CA LYS A 60 22.63 -12.70 -0.59
C LYS A 60 21.31 -13.12 -1.25
N PRO A 61 20.18 -12.44 -0.98
CA PRO A 61 18.93 -12.71 -1.67
C PRO A 61 19.19 -12.75 -3.18
N PRO A 62 18.58 -13.68 -3.93
CA PRO A 62 18.78 -13.75 -5.37
C PRO A 62 18.41 -12.39 -5.96
N THR A 63 19.42 -11.67 -6.43
CA THR A 63 19.25 -10.43 -7.20
C THR A 63 19.21 -10.83 -8.67
N LEU A 64 18.17 -10.41 -9.38
CA LEU A 64 18.09 -10.53 -10.84
C LEU A 64 19.37 -9.95 -11.44
N ASP A 65 20.02 -10.71 -12.32
CA ASP A 65 21.24 -10.27 -12.99
C ASP A 65 20.92 -9.04 -13.87
N PRO A 66 21.56 -7.88 -13.65
CA PRO A 66 21.35 -6.70 -14.48
C PRO A 66 21.53 -6.95 -15.99
N SER A 67 22.30 -7.97 -16.40
CA SER A 67 22.46 -8.38 -17.80
C SER A 67 21.16 -8.88 -18.44
N THR A 68 20.19 -9.32 -17.63
CA THR A 68 18.88 -9.81 -18.07
C THR A 68 17.85 -8.69 -18.26
N ARG A 69 18.25 -7.42 -18.12
CA ARG A 69 17.36 -6.28 -18.30
C ARG A 69 16.81 -6.26 -19.74
N PRO A 70 15.48 -6.33 -19.94
CA PRO A 70 14.92 -6.28 -21.28
C PRO A 70 15.19 -4.91 -21.92
N THR A 71 15.35 -4.92 -23.24
CA THR A 71 15.58 -3.70 -24.04
C THR A 71 14.28 -3.09 -24.57
N ALA A 72 13.17 -3.81 -24.48
CA ALA A 72 11.84 -3.38 -24.88
C ALA A 72 10.77 -3.91 -23.91
N PRO A 73 9.61 -3.23 -23.79
CA PRO A 73 8.44 -3.79 -23.11
C PRO A 73 7.94 -5.05 -23.82
N PRO A 74 7.14 -5.89 -23.13
CA PRO A 74 6.45 -7.01 -23.78
C PRO A 74 5.55 -6.51 -24.91
N ASP A 75 5.33 -7.35 -25.92
CA ASP A 75 4.41 -7.04 -27.01
C ASP A 75 2.98 -6.91 -26.49
N MET A 76 2.21 -6.02 -27.11
CA MET A 76 0.85 -5.70 -26.69
C MET A 76 -0.09 -6.91 -26.65
N ASP A 77 0.12 -7.88 -27.54
CA ASP A 77 -0.67 -9.11 -27.64
C ASP A 77 -0.28 -10.16 -26.57
N ASP A 78 0.89 -10.01 -25.93
CA ASP A 78 1.35 -10.88 -24.86
C ASP A 78 0.90 -10.40 -23.47
N ILE A 79 0.29 -9.20 -23.38
CA ILE A 79 -0.15 -8.62 -22.12
C ILE A 79 -1.44 -9.32 -21.66
N HIS A 80 -1.42 -9.84 -20.43
CA HIS A 80 -2.53 -10.64 -19.91
C HIS A 80 -2.69 -10.50 -18.39
N HIS A 81 -3.86 -10.90 -17.89
CA HIS A 81 -4.11 -11.11 -16.47
C HIS A 81 -3.91 -12.58 -16.10
N SER A 82 -3.21 -12.84 -15.01
CA SER A 82 -3.23 -14.14 -14.32
C SER A 82 -4.32 -14.15 -13.23
N GLU A 83 -4.73 -15.33 -12.76
CA GLU A 83 -5.66 -15.43 -11.60
C GLU A 83 -5.10 -14.75 -10.34
N ALA A 84 -3.78 -14.86 -10.11
CA ALA A 84 -3.12 -14.20 -8.99
C ALA A 84 -3.16 -12.67 -9.14
N SER A 85 -2.94 -12.15 -10.35
CA SER A 85 -3.05 -10.72 -10.61
C SER A 85 -4.46 -10.18 -10.44
N ARG A 86 -5.46 -10.92 -10.93
CA ARG A 86 -6.87 -10.61 -10.79
C ARG A 86 -7.23 -10.50 -9.30
N GLN A 87 -6.92 -11.54 -8.52
CA GLN A 87 -7.14 -11.54 -7.07
C GLN A 87 -6.45 -10.34 -6.40
N HIS A 88 -5.19 -10.09 -6.75
CA HIS A 88 -4.41 -9.01 -6.19
C HIS A 88 -5.03 -7.64 -6.49
N ILE A 89 -5.45 -7.38 -7.72
CA ILE A 89 -6.02 -6.08 -8.12
C ILE A 89 -7.37 -5.85 -7.43
N ILE A 90 -8.23 -6.87 -7.42
CA ILE A 90 -9.62 -6.72 -6.98
C ILE A 90 -9.73 -6.74 -5.46
N GLU A 91 -9.22 -7.79 -4.82
CA GLU A 91 -9.43 -8.05 -3.39
C GLU A 91 -8.16 -7.82 -2.55
N GLY A 92 -7.00 -7.95 -3.19
CA GLY A 92 -5.69 -7.88 -2.56
C GLY A 92 -5.25 -9.21 -1.94
N ASP A 93 -3.96 -9.30 -1.63
CA ASP A 93 -3.32 -10.51 -1.08
C ASP A 93 -3.26 -10.48 0.47
N GLY A 94 -4.02 -9.56 1.08
CA GLY A 94 -3.97 -9.27 2.51
C GLY A 94 -2.96 -8.18 2.91
N GLY A 95 -3.02 -7.77 4.17
CA GLY A 95 -2.16 -6.72 4.72
C GLY A 95 -2.38 -5.35 4.06
N ARG A 96 -1.42 -4.90 3.23
CA ARG A 96 -1.48 -3.61 2.50
C ARG A 96 -1.28 -3.78 0.99
N GLN A 97 -1.36 -5.00 0.47
CA GLN A 97 -1.06 -5.33 -0.93
C GLN A 97 -2.35 -5.47 -1.74
N GLY A 98 -2.40 -4.78 -2.89
CA GLY A 98 -3.54 -4.86 -3.80
C GLY A 98 -4.87 -4.36 -3.23
N GLY A 99 -5.97 -4.76 -3.86
CA GLY A 99 -7.33 -4.46 -3.47
C GLY A 99 -7.74 -3.03 -3.79
N HIS A 100 -8.32 -2.89 -4.98
CA HIS A 100 -8.77 -1.64 -5.54
C HIS A 100 -10.22 -1.72 -6.02
N LEU A 101 -10.91 -2.85 -5.83
CA LEU A 101 -12.36 -2.87 -5.96
C LEU A 101 -12.99 -1.97 -4.89
N ALA A 102 -14.08 -1.30 -5.26
CA ALA A 102 -14.86 -0.49 -4.35
C ALA A 102 -15.33 -1.31 -3.13
N GLY A 103 -15.12 -0.77 -1.94
CA GLY A 103 -15.47 -1.39 -0.66
C GLY A 103 -14.39 -2.28 -0.03
N THR A 104 -13.19 -2.36 -0.60
CA THR A 104 -12.08 -3.11 0.04
C THR A 104 -11.59 -2.44 1.33
N GLY A 105 -11.74 -1.13 1.47
CA GLY A 105 -11.50 -0.36 2.69
C GLY A 105 -10.04 -0.28 3.11
N PHE A 106 -9.08 -0.51 2.21
CA PHE A 106 -7.67 -0.48 2.58
C PHE A 106 -7.20 0.93 2.94
N SER A 107 -6.60 1.07 4.13
CA SER A 107 -6.05 2.32 4.66
C SER A 107 -5.12 3.07 3.69
N LYS A 108 -5.44 4.36 3.47
CA LYS A 108 -4.70 5.27 2.57
C LYS A 108 -4.62 4.81 1.11
N LYS A 109 -5.55 3.96 0.66
CA LYS A 109 -5.64 3.53 -0.73
C LYS A 109 -6.81 4.17 -1.43
N THR A 110 -6.68 4.25 -2.75
CA THR A 110 -7.76 4.54 -3.66
C THR A 110 -8.41 3.24 -4.15
N GLU A 111 -9.68 3.31 -4.48
CA GLU A 111 -10.46 2.25 -5.09
C GLU A 111 -11.13 2.77 -6.35
N PHE A 112 -11.35 1.87 -7.32
CA PHE A 112 -12.07 2.18 -8.54
C PHE A 112 -13.52 2.60 -8.23
N PRO A 113 -14.18 3.28 -9.17
CA PRO A 113 -15.57 3.67 -9.01
C PRO A 113 -16.47 2.50 -8.64
N LYS A 114 -17.47 2.75 -7.80
CA LYS A 114 -18.38 1.72 -7.29
C LYS A 114 -19.22 1.02 -8.36
N ASP A 115 -19.39 1.67 -9.51
CA ASP A 115 -20.09 1.14 -10.68
C ASP A 115 -19.16 0.36 -11.62
N TRP A 116 -17.86 0.28 -11.30
CA TRP A 116 -16.92 -0.60 -11.98
C TRP A 116 -16.85 -1.94 -11.26
N ASP A 117 -17.33 -2.98 -11.94
CA ASP A 117 -17.14 -4.35 -11.51
C ASP A 117 -15.73 -4.86 -11.84
N GLU A 118 -15.43 -6.08 -11.42
CA GLU A 118 -14.17 -6.74 -11.70
C GLU A 118 -13.83 -6.75 -13.19
N ALA A 119 -14.78 -7.11 -14.06
CA ALA A 119 -14.54 -7.22 -15.49
C ALA A 119 -14.12 -5.87 -16.09
N LYS A 120 -14.81 -4.79 -15.68
CA LYS A 120 -14.48 -3.43 -16.13
C LYS A 120 -13.10 -2.98 -15.64
N ILE A 121 -12.72 -3.31 -14.40
CA ILE A 121 -11.41 -2.95 -13.85
C ILE A 121 -10.29 -3.66 -14.62
N LEU A 122 -10.44 -4.96 -14.88
CA LEU A 122 -9.45 -5.75 -15.61
C LEU A 122 -9.34 -5.29 -17.08
N ASP A 123 -10.47 -4.99 -17.73
CA ASP A 123 -10.50 -4.41 -19.07
C ASP A 123 -9.81 -3.04 -19.10
N ALA A 124 -10.12 -2.14 -18.16
CA ALA A 124 -9.49 -0.83 -18.09
C ALA A 124 -7.97 -0.94 -17.89
N ALA A 125 -7.52 -1.84 -17.02
CA ALA A 125 -6.10 -2.10 -16.79
C ALA A 125 -5.37 -2.54 -18.07
N HIS A 126 -6.00 -3.42 -18.86
CA HIS A 126 -5.48 -3.87 -20.16
C HIS A 126 -5.54 -2.76 -21.22
N ARG A 127 -6.67 -2.04 -21.34
CA ARG A 127 -6.82 -0.94 -22.30
C ARG A 127 -5.75 0.14 -22.13
N VAL A 128 -5.34 0.44 -20.90
CA VAL A 128 -4.27 1.40 -20.61
C VAL A 128 -2.94 0.99 -21.22
N THR A 129 -2.62 -0.31 -21.29
CA THR A 129 -1.37 -0.78 -21.91
C THR A 129 -1.39 -0.63 -23.43
N GLN A 130 -2.57 -0.44 -24.02
CA GLN A 130 -2.78 -0.24 -25.46
C GLN A 130 -2.79 1.25 -25.86
N GLN A 131 -2.78 2.18 -24.89
CA GLN A 131 -2.88 3.63 -25.18
C GLN A 131 -1.55 4.27 -25.59
N GLY A 132 -0.42 3.59 -25.38
CA GLY A 132 0.89 4.12 -25.71
C GLY A 132 2.04 3.36 -25.05
N PRO A 133 3.28 3.86 -25.19
CA PRO A 133 4.44 3.26 -24.55
C PRO A 133 4.36 3.36 -23.01
N PRO A 134 5.09 2.51 -22.27
CA PRO A 134 5.18 2.64 -20.82
C PRO A 134 5.64 4.04 -20.39
N ALA A 135 5.00 4.58 -19.37
CA ALA A 135 5.41 5.83 -18.73
C ALA A 135 6.73 5.67 -17.94
N LYS A 136 7.01 4.45 -17.44
CA LYS A 136 8.25 4.13 -16.71
C LYS A 136 8.66 2.68 -16.95
N GLY A 137 9.96 2.42 -17.04
CA GLY A 137 10.52 1.07 -17.12
C GLY A 137 11.68 0.99 -18.12
N PRO A 138 12.41 -0.15 -18.16
CA PRO A 138 12.29 -1.29 -17.26
C PRO A 138 12.85 -0.98 -15.86
N TYR A 139 12.19 -1.45 -14.80
CA TYR A 139 12.65 -1.38 -13.41
C TYR A 139 12.41 -2.71 -12.67
N LEU A 140 13.13 -2.96 -11.56
CA LEU A 140 12.96 -4.18 -10.77
C LEU A 140 11.78 -4.07 -9.79
N THR A 141 10.96 -5.10 -9.77
CA THR A 141 9.88 -5.33 -8.81
C THR A 141 9.87 -6.80 -8.37
N LYS A 142 8.76 -7.27 -7.80
CA LYS A 142 8.52 -8.68 -7.48
C LYS A 142 7.28 -9.21 -8.20
N ASP A 143 7.34 -10.47 -8.61
CA ASP A 143 6.18 -11.21 -9.11
C ASP A 143 5.22 -11.63 -7.96
N ALA A 144 4.22 -12.44 -8.27
CA ALA A 144 3.28 -12.98 -7.28
C ALA A 144 3.95 -13.88 -6.21
N ASP A 145 5.03 -14.58 -6.57
CA ASP A 145 5.81 -15.45 -5.67
C ASP A 145 6.84 -14.66 -4.84
N GLY A 146 6.94 -13.35 -5.05
CA GLY A 146 7.94 -12.50 -4.39
C GLY A 146 9.35 -12.60 -5.01
N LYS A 147 9.50 -13.28 -6.15
CA LYS A 147 10.76 -13.36 -6.89
C LYS A 147 10.98 -12.05 -7.65
N PRO A 148 12.24 -11.58 -7.77
CA PRO A 148 12.51 -10.39 -8.55
C PRO A 148 12.04 -10.55 -10.00
N ALA A 149 11.43 -9.50 -10.55
CA ALA A 149 11.00 -9.43 -11.95
C ALA A 149 11.25 -8.03 -12.52
N TRP A 150 11.48 -7.94 -13.82
CA TRP A 150 11.47 -6.65 -14.53
C TRP A 150 10.04 -6.22 -14.82
N ALA A 151 9.77 -4.92 -14.75
CA ALA A 151 8.44 -4.36 -14.97
C ALA A 151 8.44 -2.98 -15.61
N TYR A 152 7.25 -2.61 -16.08
CA TYR A 152 6.91 -1.39 -16.78
C TYR A 152 5.63 -0.82 -16.18
N ASP A 153 5.57 0.49 -15.96
CA ASP A 153 4.34 1.19 -15.59
C ASP A 153 3.73 1.83 -16.83
N TYR A 154 2.45 1.60 -17.03
CA TYR A 154 1.58 2.28 -17.97
C TYR A 154 0.61 3.17 -17.20
N GLN A 155 0.21 4.27 -17.84
CA GLN A 155 -0.72 5.24 -17.30
C GLN A 155 -1.61 5.72 -18.42
N GLY A 156 -2.90 5.78 -18.17
CA GLY A 156 -3.91 6.14 -19.16
C GLY A 156 -5.22 6.51 -18.51
N THR A 157 -6.19 6.92 -19.31
CA THR A 157 -7.52 7.30 -18.81
C THR A 157 -8.58 6.39 -19.44
N VAL A 158 -9.49 5.88 -18.62
CA VAL A 158 -10.66 5.10 -19.05
C VAL A 158 -11.89 5.68 -18.35
N ASP A 159 -12.89 6.09 -19.13
CA ASP A 159 -14.13 6.70 -18.65
C ASP A 159 -13.94 7.86 -17.66
N GLY A 160 -12.91 8.69 -17.87
CA GLY A 160 -12.59 9.84 -17.02
C GLY A 160 -11.79 9.52 -15.75
N VAL A 161 -11.44 8.25 -15.54
CA VAL A 161 -10.59 7.80 -14.42
C VAL A 161 -9.19 7.51 -14.94
N GLU A 162 -8.19 8.13 -14.33
CA GLU A 162 -6.80 7.77 -14.51
C GLU A 162 -6.56 6.38 -13.92
N VAL A 163 -5.88 5.52 -14.68
CA VAL A 163 -5.54 4.16 -14.29
C VAL A 163 -4.05 3.97 -14.48
N LYS A 164 -3.39 3.49 -13.44
CA LYS A 164 -1.98 3.09 -13.48
C LYS A 164 -1.88 1.58 -13.43
N THR A 165 -1.21 0.99 -14.41
CA THR A 165 -1.03 -0.46 -14.57
C THR A 165 0.45 -0.80 -14.55
N THR A 166 0.87 -1.77 -13.74
CA THR A 166 2.23 -2.32 -13.78
C THR A 166 2.21 -3.66 -14.50
N VAL A 167 3.01 -3.79 -15.55
CA VAL A 167 3.15 -5.01 -16.35
C VAL A 167 4.55 -5.58 -16.17
N LEU A 168 4.65 -6.86 -15.86
CA LEU A 168 5.91 -7.59 -15.78
C LEU A 168 6.47 -7.86 -17.18
N ALA A 169 7.77 -8.09 -17.28
CA ALA A 169 8.43 -8.37 -18.56
C ALA A 169 7.96 -9.68 -19.23
N ASN A 170 7.24 -10.56 -18.52
CA ASN A 170 6.60 -11.74 -19.08
C ASN A 170 5.18 -11.47 -19.63
N GLY A 171 4.73 -10.21 -19.67
CA GLY A 171 3.39 -9.81 -20.12
C GLY A 171 2.31 -9.78 -19.03
N GLU A 172 2.57 -10.33 -17.85
CA GLU A 172 1.56 -10.34 -16.78
C GLU A 172 1.32 -8.92 -16.23
N ILE A 173 0.06 -8.46 -16.23
CA ILE A 173 -0.35 -7.29 -15.45
C ILE A 173 -0.25 -7.66 -13.98
N ARG A 174 0.70 -7.08 -13.23
CA ARG A 174 0.90 -7.40 -11.80
C ARG A 174 -0.08 -6.68 -10.89
N THR A 175 -0.41 -5.43 -11.23
CA THR A 175 -1.29 -4.57 -10.43
C THR A 175 -1.87 -3.45 -11.29
N ALA A 176 -3.04 -2.96 -10.90
CA ALA A 176 -3.69 -1.81 -11.48
C ALA A 176 -4.49 -1.07 -10.40
N TYR A 177 -4.46 0.26 -10.43
CA TYR A 177 -5.18 1.10 -9.46
C TYR A 177 -5.45 2.49 -10.02
N PRO A 178 -6.47 3.21 -9.51
CA PRO A 178 -6.70 4.61 -9.86
C PRO A 178 -5.83 5.52 -8.96
N PRO A 179 -4.76 6.15 -9.45
CA PRO A 179 -3.84 6.88 -8.59
C PRO A 179 -4.41 8.24 -8.12
N ASN A 180 -5.37 8.81 -8.85
CA ASN A 180 -5.93 10.12 -8.54
C ASN A 180 -7.29 10.01 -7.84
N GLY A 181 -7.32 10.31 -6.54
CA GLY A 181 -8.55 10.32 -5.75
C GLY A 181 -9.56 11.43 -6.11
N ALA A 182 -9.18 12.39 -6.95
CA ALA A 182 -10.07 13.46 -7.42
C ALA A 182 -10.85 13.10 -8.70
N ASP A 183 -10.54 11.96 -9.32
CA ASP A 183 -11.24 11.52 -10.52
C ASP A 183 -12.68 11.09 -10.20
N PRO A 184 -13.61 11.22 -11.17
CA PRO A 184 -15.02 10.91 -10.96
C PRO A 184 -15.23 9.49 -10.41
N GLY A 185 -15.85 9.41 -9.23
CA GLY A 185 -16.24 8.15 -8.60
C GLY A 185 -15.10 7.39 -7.90
N VAL A 186 -13.83 7.80 -8.05
CA VAL A 186 -12.72 7.17 -7.33
C VAL A 186 -12.89 7.40 -5.83
N ILE A 187 -12.80 6.31 -5.06
CA ILE A 187 -12.96 6.35 -3.61
C ILE A 187 -11.59 6.47 -2.97
N THR A 188 -11.42 7.35 -1.98
CA THR A 188 -10.17 7.48 -1.22
C THR A 188 -10.40 7.12 0.24
N ASN A 189 -9.78 6.04 0.69
CA ASN A 189 -9.92 5.61 2.07
C ASN A 189 -9.05 6.43 3.04
N PRO A 190 -9.59 6.79 4.22
CA PRO A 190 -8.84 7.51 5.23
C PRO A 190 -7.68 6.67 5.81
N PRO A 191 -6.76 7.30 6.55
CA PRO A 191 -5.78 6.57 7.34
C PRO A 191 -6.45 5.75 8.44
N ALA A 192 -6.03 4.49 8.57
CA ALA A 192 -6.38 3.65 9.72
C ALA A 192 -5.98 4.32 11.04
N PRO A 193 -6.72 4.05 12.14
CA PRO A 193 -6.42 4.59 13.46
C PRO A 193 -4.97 4.28 13.87
N ASN A 194 -4.30 5.30 14.41
CA ASN A 194 -2.94 5.20 14.92
C ASN A 194 -2.85 5.87 16.30
N PRO A 195 -2.63 5.12 17.40
CA PRO A 195 -2.32 3.69 17.43
C PRO A 195 -3.50 2.80 17.01
N ALA A 196 -3.19 1.60 16.51
CA ALA A 196 -4.22 0.62 16.16
C ALA A 196 -5.03 0.21 17.40
N PRO A 197 -6.35 -0.05 17.27
CA PRO A 197 -7.17 -0.49 18.39
C PRO A 197 -6.65 -1.77 19.03
N LYS A 198 -6.87 -1.91 20.34
CA LYS A 198 -6.38 -3.07 21.10
C LYS A 198 -6.91 -4.37 20.50
N GLY A 199 -6.00 -5.24 20.05
CA GLY A 199 -6.33 -6.52 19.43
C GLY A 199 -6.18 -6.54 17.92
N VAL A 200 -5.97 -5.39 17.29
CA VAL A 200 -5.66 -5.30 15.86
C VAL A 200 -4.14 -5.35 15.65
N PRO A 201 -3.61 -6.31 14.88
CA PRO A 201 -2.18 -6.38 14.57
C PRO A 201 -1.77 -5.29 13.59
N MET A 202 -0.63 -4.63 13.83
CA MET A 202 -0.10 -3.61 12.92
C MET A 202 0.20 -4.14 11.51
N SER A 203 0.48 -5.43 11.37
CA SER A 203 0.76 -6.08 10.08
C SER A 203 -0.49 -6.30 9.21
N ASN A 204 -1.69 -6.26 9.80
CA ASN A 204 -2.95 -6.42 9.09
C ASN A 204 -3.95 -5.38 9.61
N PRO A 205 -3.90 -4.14 9.07
CA PRO A 205 -4.73 -3.04 9.55
C PRO A 205 -6.23 -3.33 9.35
N PRO A 206 -7.12 -2.62 10.07
CA PRO A 206 -8.56 -2.73 9.86
C PRO A 206 -8.94 -2.22 8.46
N ARG A 207 -10.12 -2.62 7.99
CA ARG A 207 -10.76 -2.13 6.77
C ARG A 207 -11.74 -1.02 7.10
N TYR A 208 -11.76 0.01 6.27
CA TYR A 208 -12.71 1.11 6.38
C TYR A 208 -14.00 0.77 5.64
N SER A 209 -15.12 0.93 6.33
CA SER A 209 -16.47 0.79 5.80
C SER A 209 -16.87 2.10 5.12
N HIS A 210 -16.48 2.30 3.85
CA HIS A 210 -16.60 3.60 3.19
C HIS A 210 -18.06 3.99 2.89
N PRO A 211 -18.56 5.18 3.30
CA PRO A 211 -19.95 5.58 3.09
C PRO A 211 -20.42 5.59 1.63
N ASP A 212 -19.54 5.96 0.68
CA ASP A 212 -19.89 6.02 -0.75
C ASP A 212 -20.30 4.67 -1.37
N VAL A 213 -19.93 3.56 -0.71
CA VAL A 213 -20.31 2.18 -1.08
C VAL A 213 -21.31 1.58 -0.07
N GLY A 214 -21.97 2.41 0.74
CA GLY A 214 -22.97 1.98 1.72
C GLY A 214 -22.40 1.58 3.07
N GLY A 215 -21.13 1.88 3.34
CA GLY A 215 -20.51 1.69 4.65
C GLY A 215 -20.96 2.69 5.71
N ASP A 216 -20.61 2.43 6.95
CA ASP A 216 -20.98 3.20 8.15
C ASP A 216 -19.86 4.11 8.67
N GLY A 217 -18.74 4.20 7.96
CA GLY A 217 -17.57 4.96 8.37
C GLY A 217 -16.77 4.32 9.52
N SER A 218 -17.02 3.05 9.82
CA SER A 218 -16.27 2.32 10.84
C SER A 218 -14.99 1.69 10.30
N TRP A 219 -14.03 1.44 11.20
CA TRP A 219 -12.88 0.59 10.96
C TRP A 219 -13.12 -0.78 11.57
N THR A 220 -13.14 -1.82 10.73
CA THR A 220 -13.36 -3.20 11.17
C THR A 220 -12.14 -4.06 10.91
N TRP A 221 -11.67 -4.76 11.94
CA TRP A 221 -10.70 -5.83 11.81
C TRP A 221 -11.29 -7.14 12.31
N GLU A 222 -11.08 -8.21 11.56
CA GLU A 222 -11.41 -9.56 11.98
C GLU A 222 -10.19 -10.45 11.88
N GLY A 223 -9.95 -11.25 12.91
CA GLY A 223 -8.87 -12.21 12.85
C GLY A 223 -8.63 -12.95 14.16
N PRO A 224 -7.64 -13.85 14.13
CA PRO A 224 -7.32 -14.67 15.28
C PRO A 224 -6.63 -13.85 16.37
N LYS A 225 -7.05 -14.07 17.62
CA LYS A 225 -6.39 -13.61 18.83
C LYS A 225 -6.35 -14.75 19.85
N GLY A 226 -5.18 -15.36 20.00
CA GLY A 226 -5.04 -16.59 20.79
C GLY A 226 -5.83 -17.73 20.15
N ASN A 227 -6.72 -18.35 20.93
CA ASN A 227 -7.60 -19.44 20.49
C ASN A 227 -9.00 -18.95 20.05
N LYS A 228 -9.18 -17.66 19.82
CA LYS A 228 -10.47 -17.06 19.40
C LYS A 228 -10.31 -16.31 18.10
N ILE A 229 -11.40 -16.21 17.34
CA ILE A 229 -11.59 -15.20 16.31
C ILE A 229 -12.30 -14.03 16.96
N ILE A 230 -11.76 -12.82 16.80
CA ILE A 230 -12.40 -11.60 17.29
C ILE A 230 -12.67 -10.65 16.12
N ARG A 231 -13.73 -9.85 16.27
CA ARG A 231 -14.01 -8.65 15.49
C ARG A 231 -13.71 -7.44 16.38
N VAL A 232 -12.93 -6.51 15.88
CA VAL A 232 -12.69 -5.20 16.49
C VAL A 232 -13.28 -4.15 15.58
N VAL A 233 -14.24 -3.37 16.07
CA VAL A 233 -14.84 -2.26 15.32
C VAL A 233 -14.55 -0.97 16.05
N GLN A 234 -13.98 0.01 15.36
CA GLN A 234 -13.91 1.38 15.81
C GLN A 234 -14.88 2.22 14.98
N ASP A 235 -15.88 2.82 15.62
CA ASP A 235 -16.86 3.67 14.93
C ASP A 235 -16.27 5.05 14.53
N ALA A 236 -17.07 5.84 13.82
CA ALA A 236 -16.67 7.18 13.37
C ALA A 236 -16.38 8.17 14.52
N GLN A 237 -16.90 7.89 15.73
CA GLN A 237 -16.66 8.67 16.95
C GLN A 237 -15.42 8.19 17.71
N GLY A 238 -14.81 7.09 17.29
CA GLY A 238 -13.64 6.49 17.90
C GLY A 238 -13.94 5.50 19.03
N ASN A 239 -15.20 5.13 19.25
CA ASN A 239 -15.55 4.10 20.22
C ASN A 239 -15.15 2.73 19.67
N VAL A 240 -14.50 1.93 20.51
CA VAL A 240 -14.00 0.61 20.14
C VAL A 240 -14.85 -0.48 20.78
N THR A 241 -15.37 -1.38 19.96
CA THR A 241 -16.04 -2.61 20.40
C THR A 241 -15.21 -3.82 19.99
N THR A 242 -15.24 -4.87 20.83
CA THR A 242 -14.59 -6.15 20.52
C THR A 242 -15.58 -7.27 20.76
N THR A 243 -15.82 -8.07 19.73
CA THR A 243 -16.76 -9.19 19.76
C THR A 243 -16.01 -10.48 19.49
N VAL A 244 -16.25 -11.53 20.28
CA VAL A 244 -15.74 -12.88 20.02
C VAL A 244 -16.67 -13.55 19.01
N LEU A 245 -16.14 -13.91 17.84
CA LEU A 245 -16.90 -14.55 16.77
C LEU A 245 -16.90 -16.08 16.88
N GLY A 246 -15.89 -16.66 17.54
CA GLY A 246 -15.80 -18.11 17.72
C GLY A 246 -14.40 -18.56 18.13
N ASP A 247 -14.20 -19.87 18.11
CA ASP A 247 -12.89 -20.48 18.36
C ASP A 247 -12.01 -20.44 17.11
N TYR A 248 -10.73 -20.13 17.31
CA TYR A 248 -9.71 -20.24 16.28
C TYR A 248 -8.88 -21.49 16.53
N LYS A 249 -8.95 -22.45 15.60
CA LYS A 249 -8.07 -23.61 15.57
C LYS A 249 -6.99 -23.36 14.52
N LYS A 250 -5.75 -23.14 14.99
CA LYS A 250 -4.59 -23.05 14.12
C LYS A 250 -4.43 -24.42 13.43
N LYS A 251 -4.57 -24.44 12.10
CA LYS A 251 -4.27 -25.62 11.28
C LYS A 251 -2.77 -25.85 11.20
#